data_AF-A0A9P4U7M4-F1
#
_entry.id   AF-A0A9P4U7M4-F1
#
_cell.length_a   1.000
_cell.length_b   1.000
_cell.length_c   1.000
_cell.angle_alpha   90.00
_cell.angle_beta   90.00
_cell.angle_gamma   90.00
#
_symmetry.space_group_name_H-M   'P 1'
#
loop_
_entity.id
_entity.type
_entity.pdbx_description
1 polymer ?
#
loop_
_entity_poly.entity_id
_entity_poly.type
_entity_poly.pdbx_seq_one_letter_code
_entity_poly.pdbx_strand_id
1 'polypeptide(L)'
;MIDLDEVSSGFTNNDKQIAPAFEDYSFDARWWTGPTHKIERRLAHVPDVTNGLAVLVTTGAFCPIHKGHLQLLETAKRTLESRGMTVLGGYICPDHDQYVSSKIVLGSLSAAQRLELCELAVEESDWLMVDRWAAIYASGAVGFTTIVNHIDKMIKQHVTTTKPIQIVYTFGGDNAMFAFSFVARWSCICVLRPGSLARFNDTTAYDSLRKNPRIIFSRDTTAQLDSTSVRNGDFSGLLPRVRARYLAMQRAEHDTFSVGDPSLPPSIDTHHLRKEGLWAIHPFLQKLSGSPDDLIKNYESFCEKLQHVFELAFHSRATVQSIKLQDQQTKLDELLSQHVNIISIDPCLSGSHNISLWHASKPLVKASDAMITPLEQILDVKQIDQAKAGAYTVLAGSFPIDAETERLITKKLPGDCSIVKYISHLDLISSDSGDMANTSMTKYNNIINARDYLVGSHEGGTVLQLGEARLVRAPNIIPYVRPSHRAHVDVTVEMWFSREVWELNHRFFHAVGGGLVVKDMAVGFQALCEAQGFPADMPMTDLCDWHIVAFEDMEYAEA
;
A
#
# COMPACT_ATOMS: atom_id res chain seq x y z
N MET A 1 27.82 -24.09 28.56
CA MET A 1 26.47 -24.35 29.10
C MET A 1 26.17 -23.18 30.00
N ILE A 2 25.35 -22.23 29.53
CA ILE A 2 24.85 -21.15 30.37
C ILE A 2 23.51 -21.67 30.89
N ASP A 3 23.39 -21.70 32.21
CA ASP A 3 22.24 -22.22 32.93
C ASP A 3 21.04 -21.31 32.65
N LEU A 4 20.00 -21.87 32.04
CA LEU A 4 18.79 -21.14 31.62
C LEU A 4 17.87 -20.83 32.81
N ASP A 5 18.12 -21.44 33.97
CA ASP A 5 17.25 -21.31 35.15
C ASP A 5 17.45 -19.98 35.90
N GLU A 6 18.62 -19.33 35.80
CA GLU A 6 18.86 -18.01 36.42
C GLU A 6 18.10 -16.86 35.76
N VAL A 7 17.58 -17.05 34.53
CA VAL A 7 16.75 -16.03 33.87
C VAL A 7 15.31 -16.07 34.38
N SER A 8 14.86 -17.19 34.96
CA SER A 8 13.47 -17.36 35.41
C SER A 8 13.18 -16.75 36.79
N SER A 9 14.19 -16.61 37.66
CA SER A 9 14.00 -16.24 39.07
C SER A 9 13.85 -14.74 39.34
N GLY A 10 14.01 -13.88 38.32
CA GLY A 10 13.73 -12.44 38.40
C GLY A 10 12.28 -12.04 38.05
N PHE A 11 11.45 -12.99 37.61
CA PHE A 11 10.08 -12.73 37.17
C PHE A 11 9.06 -12.93 38.31
N THR A 12 9.11 -12.11 39.36
CA THR A 12 8.01 -12.03 40.33
C THR A 12 7.55 -10.60 40.52
N ASN A 13 6.60 -10.20 39.67
CA ASN A 13 5.48 -9.27 39.90
C ASN A 13 5.15 -8.47 38.65
N ASN A 14 4.28 -9.05 37.82
CA ASN A 14 3.09 -8.43 37.25
C ASN A 14 2.47 -9.44 36.29
N ASP A 15 1.19 -9.75 36.49
CA ASP A 15 0.35 -10.56 35.62
C ASP A 15 0.21 -9.92 34.22
N LYS A 16 1.28 -10.01 33.43
CA LYS A 16 1.25 -9.80 31.98
C LYS A 16 1.80 -11.09 31.39
N GLN A 17 0.92 -11.94 30.87
CA GLN A 17 1.34 -13.03 29.99
C GLN A 17 2.19 -12.42 28.88
N ILE A 18 3.50 -12.63 28.96
CA ILE A 18 4.41 -12.35 27.86
C ILE A 18 4.10 -13.43 26.83
N ALA A 19 3.57 -13.04 25.66
CA ALA A 19 3.35 -13.96 24.56
C ALA A 19 4.64 -14.76 24.30
N PRO A 20 4.57 -16.10 24.18
CA PRO A 20 5.74 -16.95 24.13
C PRO A 20 6.67 -16.52 23.00
N ALA A 21 7.97 -16.46 23.29
CA ALA A 21 8.98 -16.27 22.25
C ALA A 21 9.00 -17.50 21.33
N PHE A 22 9.04 -17.27 20.02
CA PHE A 22 9.12 -18.32 18.98
C PHE A 22 7.84 -19.14 18.78
N GLU A 23 6.71 -18.46 18.52
CA GLU A 23 5.66 -19.13 17.75
C GLU A 23 6.19 -19.38 16.32
N ASP A 24 6.13 -20.64 15.88
CA ASP A 24 6.35 -21.04 14.48
C ASP A 24 5.19 -20.50 13.64
N TYR A 25 5.18 -19.19 13.43
CA TYR A 25 4.20 -18.54 12.59
C TYR A 25 4.57 -18.74 11.12
N SER A 26 3.69 -19.41 10.38
CA SER A 26 3.85 -19.71 8.95
C SER A 26 3.30 -18.57 8.09
N PHE A 27 3.92 -17.38 8.18
CA PHE A 27 3.64 -16.34 7.18
C PHE A 27 4.42 -16.61 5.90
N ASP A 28 3.73 -16.63 4.77
CA ASP A 28 4.38 -16.64 3.47
C ASP A 28 4.90 -15.24 3.12
N ALA A 29 6.23 -15.10 3.09
CA ALA A 29 6.89 -13.83 2.87
C ALA A 29 6.61 -13.21 1.49
N ARG A 30 5.99 -13.95 0.54
CA ARG A 30 5.54 -13.41 -0.75
C ARG A 30 4.42 -12.37 -0.60
N TRP A 31 3.69 -12.40 0.52
CA TRP A 31 2.66 -11.41 0.82
C TRP A 31 3.28 -10.11 1.34
N TRP A 32 3.20 -9.01 0.57
CA TRP A 32 3.66 -7.72 1.07
C TRP A 32 2.84 -7.27 2.26
N THR A 33 3.54 -6.91 3.32
CA THR A 33 2.96 -6.31 4.52
C THR A 33 3.41 -4.89 4.76
N GLY A 34 4.52 -4.49 4.13
CA GLY A 34 5.09 -3.15 4.20
C GLY A 34 5.89 -2.84 2.94
N PRO A 35 6.03 -1.56 2.58
CA PRO A 35 6.74 -1.19 1.36
C PRO A 35 8.26 -1.35 1.53
N THR A 36 9.00 -1.57 0.42
CA THR A 36 10.47 -1.76 0.41
C THR A 36 11.23 -0.64 -0.28
N HIS A 37 10.54 0.25 -0.99
CA HIS A 37 11.12 1.25 -1.88
C HIS A 37 12.20 2.16 -1.25
N LYS A 38 12.08 2.54 0.03
CA LYS A 38 13.11 3.39 0.68
C LYS A 38 14.40 2.61 0.93
N ILE A 39 14.30 1.30 1.21
CA ILE A 39 15.45 0.39 1.31
C ILE A 39 16.13 0.26 -0.04
N GLU A 40 15.38 -0.06 -1.09
CA GLU A 40 15.89 -0.18 -2.46
C GLU A 40 16.61 1.09 -2.92
N ARG A 41 15.99 2.26 -2.70
CA ARG A 41 16.58 3.55 -3.05
C ARG A 41 17.91 3.81 -2.35
N ARG A 42 18.01 3.53 -1.04
CA ARG A 42 19.27 3.70 -0.29
C ARG A 42 20.30 2.63 -0.65
N LEU A 43 19.85 1.42 -1.00
CA LEU A 43 20.71 0.32 -1.44
C LEU A 43 21.51 0.70 -2.69
N ALA A 44 20.88 1.40 -3.64
CA ALA A 44 21.54 1.94 -4.85
C ALA A 44 22.65 2.98 -4.56
N HIS A 45 22.66 3.56 -3.35
CA HIS A 45 23.59 4.62 -2.94
C HIS A 45 24.47 4.19 -1.75
N VAL A 46 24.64 2.88 -1.55
CA VAL A 46 25.53 2.36 -0.50
C VAL A 46 26.97 2.80 -0.77
N PRO A 47 27.67 3.39 0.20
CA PRO A 47 29.08 3.75 0.05
C PRO A 47 29.98 2.55 -0.25
N ASP A 48 31.06 2.76 -1.00
CA ASP A 48 32.05 1.72 -1.34
C ASP A 48 32.59 1.01 -0.08
N VAL A 49 32.83 1.79 0.97
CA VAL A 49 33.28 1.30 2.29
C VAL A 49 32.09 1.33 3.25
N THR A 50 31.64 0.16 3.67
CA THR A 50 30.61 -0.02 4.70
C THR A 50 30.92 -1.25 5.55
N ASN A 51 30.73 -1.15 6.86
CA ASN A 51 30.91 -2.25 7.81
C ASN A 51 29.72 -3.21 7.84
N GLY A 52 28.63 -2.89 7.14
CA GLY A 52 27.44 -3.73 7.07
C GLY A 52 26.19 -2.93 6.71
N LEU A 53 25.17 -3.64 6.22
CA LEU A 53 23.87 -3.05 5.91
C LEU A 53 22.90 -3.32 7.05
N ALA A 54 22.11 -2.33 7.44
CA ALA A 54 21.14 -2.47 8.52
C ALA A 54 19.75 -1.95 8.14
N VAL A 55 18.73 -2.61 8.68
CA VAL A 55 17.36 -2.10 8.74
C VAL A 55 16.91 -2.08 10.20
N LEU A 56 16.41 -0.92 10.64
CA LEU A 56 15.91 -0.74 12.00
C LEU A 56 14.45 -1.21 12.09
N VAL A 57 14.08 -1.81 13.21
CA VAL A 57 12.70 -2.23 13.47
C VAL A 57 12.29 -1.76 14.85
N THR A 58 11.12 -1.15 14.98
CA THR A 58 10.53 -0.84 16.29
C THR A 58 9.07 -1.26 16.29
N THR A 59 8.60 -1.82 17.41
CA THR A 59 7.21 -2.20 17.60
C THR A 59 6.62 -1.53 18.83
N GLY A 60 5.30 -1.41 18.87
CA GLY A 60 4.60 -0.79 19.97
C GLY A 60 3.13 -0.51 19.67
N ALA A 61 2.43 -0.03 20.69
CA ALA A 61 1.04 0.36 20.54
C ALA A 61 0.87 1.56 19.59
N PHE A 62 1.81 2.53 19.59
CA PHE A 62 1.71 3.77 18.80
C PHE A 62 0.33 4.43 18.85
N CYS A 63 -0.21 4.60 20.07
CA CYS A 63 -1.59 5.04 20.30
C CYS A 63 -1.66 6.39 21.05
N PRO A 64 -1.41 7.53 20.37
CA PRO A 64 -0.92 7.67 19.00
C PRO A 64 0.63 7.68 18.91
N ILE A 65 1.16 7.55 17.69
CA ILE A 65 2.57 7.84 17.37
C ILE A 65 2.90 9.33 17.65
N HIS A 66 4.17 9.62 17.96
CA HIS A 66 4.63 10.97 18.31
C HIS A 66 6.11 11.16 18.00
N LYS A 67 6.62 12.39 18.08
CA LYS A 67 8.01 12.76 17.76
C LYS A 67 9.06 11.92 18.50
N GLY A 68 8.81 11.57 19.76
CA GLY A 68 9.69 10.69 20.55
C GLY A 68 9.95 9.31 19.91
N HIS A 69 8.97 8.73 19.20
CA HIS A 69 9.17 7.47 18.47
C HIS A 69 10.09 7.65 17.27
N LEU A 70 9.97 8.76 16.55
CA LEU A 70 10.86 9.07 15.42
C LEU A 70 12.28 9.40 15.92
N GLN A 71 12.40 10.17 17.01
CA GLN A 71 13.69 10.48 17.63
C GLN A 71 14.43 9.22 18.09
N LEU A 72 13.72 8.21 18.60
CA LEU A 72 14.29 6.92 18.94
C LEU A 72 15.01 6.30 17.73
N LEU A 73 14.31 6.20 16.60
CA LEU A 73 14.84 5.63 15.36
C LEU A 73 15.98 6.49 14.77
N GLU A 74 15.84 7.80 14.79
CA GLU A 74 16.90 8.72 14.33
C GLU A 74 18.18 8.61 15.18
N THR A 75 18.05 8.49 16.50
CA THR A 75 19.20 8.25 17.39
C THR A 75 19.83 6.89 17.12
N ALA A 76 19.03 5.84 16.94
CA ALA A 76 19.52 4.51 16.59
C ALA A 76 20.28 4.52 15.26
N LYS A 77 19.72 5.19 14.24
CA LYS A 77 20.36 5.34 12.93
C LYS A 77 21.72 6.02 13.03
N ARG A 78 21.81 7.19 13.66
CA ARG A 78 23.09 7.89 13.89
C ARG A 78 24.11 7.03 14.65
N THR A 79 23.62 6.26 15.63
CA THR A 79 24.46 5.37 16.44
C THR A 79 25.05 4.22 15.59
N LEU A 80 24.31 3.66 14.64
CA LEU A 80 24.82 2.65 13.70
C LEU A 80 25.73 3.25 12.64
N GLU A 81 25.35 4.40 12.06
CA GLU A 81 26.14 5.07 11.01
C GLU A 81 27.50 5.54 11.53
N SER A 82 27.59 6.03 12.77
CA SER A 82 28.87 6.36 13.43
C SER A 82 29.78 5.15 13.67
N ARG A 83 29.24 3.92 13.60
CA ARG A 83 30.00 2.66 13.64
C ARG A 83 30.35 2.13 12.23
N GLY A 84 30.11 2.94 11.20
CA GLY A 84 30.41 2.63 9.81
C GLY A 84 29.39 1.70 9.12
N MET A 85 28.24 1.43 9.74
CA MET A 85 27.16 0.70 9.09
C MET A 85 26.31 1.63 8.21
N THR A 86 25.71 1.08 7.15
CA THR A 86 24.76 1.82 6.31
C THR A 86 23.34 1.42 6.67
N VAL A 87 22.56 2.36 7.21
CA VAL A 87 21.14 2.14 7.48
C VAL A 87 20.33 2.37 6.20
N LEU A 88 19.73 1.29 5.69
CA LEU A 88 18.95 1.30 4.45
C LEU A 88 17.49 1.71 4.69
N GLY A 89 16.96 1.47 5.88
CA GLY A 89 15.57 1.78 6.19
C GLY A 89 15.23 1.50 7.64
N GLY A 90 14.00 1.86 8.01
CA GLY A 90 13.44 1.57 9.31
C GLY A 90 11.94 1.27 9.23
N TYR A 91 11.49 0.26 9.95
CA TYR A 91 10.07 -0.10 10.05
C TYR A 91 9.50 0.27 11.42
N ILE A 92 8.41 1.03 11.40
CA ILE A 92 7.47 1.16 12.51
C ILE A 92 6.42 0.07 12.32
N CYS A 93 6.29 -0.83 13.29
CA CYS A 93 5.38 -1.98 13.21
C CYS A 93 4.34 -1.83 14.34
N PRO A 94 3.14 -1.27 14.10
CA PRO A 94 2.14 -1.20 15.15
C PRO A 94 1.68 -2.60 15.59
N ASP A 95 1.52 -2.79 16.90
CA ASP A 95 1.08 -4.06 17.48
C ASP A 95 -0.41 -4.34 17.19
N HIS A 96 -0.86 -5.58 17.37
CA HIS A 96 -2.25 -6.02 17.24
C HIS A 96 -3.19 -5.34 18.26
N ASP A 97 -4.47 -5.15 17.92
CA ASP A 97 -5.48 -4.53 18.79
C ASP A 97 -5.69 -5.28 20.11
N GLN A 98 -5.49 -6.60 20.13
CA GLN A 98 -5.50 -7.41 21.35
C GLN A 98 -4.44 -6.95 22.36
N TYR A 99 -3.22 -6.62 21.91
CA TYR A 99 -2.19 -6.10 22.81
C TYR A 99 -2.53 -4.68 23.26
N VAL A 100 -3.00 -3.84 22.34
CA VAL A 100 -3.32 -2.44 22.65
C VAL A 100 -4.45 -2.34 23.67
N SER A 101 -5.54 -3.10 23.49
CA SER A 101 -6.69 -3.11 24.41
C SER A 101 -6.32 -3.64 25.80
N SER A 102 -5.40 -4.61 25.90
CA SER A 102 -4.86 -5.08 27.19
C SER A 102 -4.05 -4.00 27.95
N LYS A 103 -3.52 -3.01 27.23
CA LYS A 103 -2.63 -1.97 27.77
C LYS A 103 -3.31 -0.61 27.94
N ILE A 104 -4.28 -0.30 27.10
CA ILE A 104 -4.92 1.01 26.97
C ILE A 104 -6.43 0.81 27.02
N VAL A 105 -7.02 1.07 28.18
CA VAL A 105 -8.47 0.88 28.40
C VAL A 105 -9.28 2.06 27.85
N LEU A 106 -8.78 3.30 27.99
CA LEU A 106 -9.46 4.52 27.56
C LEU A 106 -8.64 5.24 26.47
N GLY A 107 -9.31 5.62 25.38
CA GLY A 107 -8.68 6.28 24.23
C GLY A 107 -7.79 5.36 23.39
N SER A 108 -8.12 4.07 23.34
CA SER A 108 -7.49 3.13 22.40
C SER A 108 -7.95 3.44 20.98
N LEU A 109 -7.00 3.45 20.04
CA LEU A 109 -7.25 3.56 18.62
C LEU A 109 -7.21 2.17 17.99
N SER A 110 -8.05 1.92 16.99
CA SER A 110 -8.02 0.68 16.20
C SER A 110 -6.72 0.53 15.40
N ALA A 111 -6.40 -0.68 14.96
CA ALA A 111 -5.24 -0.96 14.13
C ALA A 111 -5.20 -0.07 12.87
N ALA A 112 -6.34 0.09 12.20
CA ALA A 112 -6.48 0.96 11.03
C ALA A 112 -6.14 2.42 11.35
N GLN A 113 -6.69 2.98 12.44
CA GLN A 113 -6.42 4.35 12.87
C GLN A 113 -4.93 4.54 13.22
N ARG A 114 -4.33 3.58 13.94
CA ARG A 114 -2.91 3.65 14.36
C ARG A 114 -1.97 3.57 13.16
N LEU A 115 -2.27 2.68 12.21
CA LEU A 115 -1.52 2.57 10.95
C LEU A 115 -1.57 3.88 10.17
N GLU A 116 -2.75 4.48 10.01
CA GLU A 116 -2.90 5.76 9.30
C GLU A 116 -2.03 6.86 9.94
N LEU A 117 -2.06 6.97 11.28
CA LEU A 117 -1.23 7.94 11.98
C LEU A 117 0.27 7.65 11.85
N CYS A 118 0.67 6.37 11.84
CA CYS A 118 2.06 5.97 11.62
C CYS A 118 2.53 6.29 10.20
N GLU A 119 1.70 6.05 9.20
CA GLU A 119 2.00 6.35 7.80
C GLU A 119 2.18 7.86 7.59
N LEU A 120 1.27 8.68 8.14
CA LEU A 120 1.39 10.14 8.16
C LEU A 120 2.64 10.64 8.88
N ALA A 121 3.11 9.91 9.91
CA ALA A 121 4.31 10.29 10.66
C ALA A 121 5.61 10.06 9.88
N VAL A 122 5.62 9.13 8.92
CA VAL A 122 6.82 8.74 8.16
C VAL A 122 6.78 9.12 6.67
N GLU A 123 5.70 9.75 6.23
CA GLU A 123 5.48 10.17 4.84
C GLU A 123 6.65 11.01 4.31
N GLU A 124 7.05 12.03 5.06
CA GLU A 124 8.17 12.93 4.72
C GLU A 124 9.57 12.34 5.02
N SER A 125 9.65 11.14 5.60
CA SER A 125 10.93 10.50 5.89
C SER A 125 11.53 9.87 4.64
N ASP A 126 12.84 10.01 4.43
CA ASP A 126 13.53 9.36 3.32
C ASP A 126 13.91 7.89 3.59
N TRP A 127 13.67 7.38 4.81
CA TRP A 127 14.12 6.03 5.20
C TRP A 127 13.14 5.25 6.10
N LEU A 128 12.19 5.92 6.75
CA LEU A 128 11.19 5.26 7.60
C LEU A 128 9.95 4.84 6.83
N MET A 129 9.43 3.66 7.13
CA MET A 129 8.24 3.05 6.56
C MET A 129 7.42 2.39 7.67
N VAL A 130 6.18 2.02 7.36
CA VAL A 130 5.30 1.28 8.26
C VAL A 130 5.14 -0.14 7.73
N ASP A 131 5.31 -1.13 8.60
CA ASP A 131 4.89 -2.50 8.32
C ASP A 131 3.58 -2.79 9.05
N ARG A 132 2.67 -3.49 8.35
CA ARG A 132 1.28 -3.67 8.77
C ARG A 132 1.02 -5.04 9.37
N TRP A 133 2.00 -5.95 9.34
CA TRP A 133 1.79 -7.35 9.66
C TRP A 133 1.26 -7.57 11.06
N ALA A 134 1.95 -7.07 12.08
CA ALA A 134 1.53 -7.26 13.46
C ALA A 134 0.16 -6.63 13.77
N ALA A 135 -0.22 -5.56 13.07
CA ALA A 135 -1.45 -4.83 13.32
C ALA A 135 -2.68 -5.47 12.67
N ILE A 136 -2.52 -6.02 11.46
CA ILE A 136 -3.64 -6.40 10.58
C ILE A 136 -3.60 -7.88 10.20
N TYR A 137 -2.41 -8.45 10.01
CA TYR A 137 -2.26 -9.79 9.42
C TYR A 137 -1.92 -10.87 10.46
N ALA A 138 -1.33 -10.49 11.59
CA ALA A 138 -1.14 -11.42 12.69
C ALA A 138 -2.50 -11.81 13.27
N SER A 139 -2.69 -13.11 13.47
CA SER A 139 -3.90 -13.69 14.06
C SER A 139 -4.03 -13.39 15.56
N GLY A 140 -3.49 -12.29 16.08
CA GLY A 140 -3.42 -11.99 17.51
C GLY A 140 -2.17 -11.21 17.92
N ALA A 141 -2.07 -10.93 19.22
CA ALA A 141 -0.90 -10.27 19.80
C ALA A 141 0.34 -11.16 19.76
N VAL A 142 1.38 -10.73 19.05
CA VAL A 142 2.64 -11.46 18.88
C VAL A 142 3.81 -10.77 19.58
N GLY A 143 4.85 -11.54 19.91
CA GLY A 143 6.09 -11.02 20.49
C GLY A 143 6.95 -10.22 19.49
N PHE A 144 7.74 -9.26 19.99
CA PHE A 144 8.60 -8.42 19.15
C PHE A 144 9.65 -9.21 18.35
N THR A 145 10.11 -10.37 18.85
CA THR A 145 11.03 -11.25 18.11
C THR A 145 10.37 -11.89 16.89
N THR A 146 9.07 -12.21 16.97
CA THR A 146 8.28 -12.69 15.83
C THR A 146 8.17 -11.60 14.76
N ILE A 147 7.94 -10.35 15.15
CA ILE A 147 7.92 -9.19 14.24
C ILE A 147 9.29 -8.99 13.57
N VAL A 148 10.38 -9.10 14.33
CA VAL A 148 11.75 -9.03 13.78
C VAL A 148 12.01 -10.14 12.77
N ASN A 149 11.58 -11.37 13.06
CA ASN A 149 11.69 -12.50 12.15
C ASN A 149 10.86 -12.31 10.88
N HIS A 150 9.65 -11.78 11.01
CA HIS A 150 8.78 -11.41 9.88
C HIS A 150 9.47 -10.41 8.95
N ILE A 151 9.97 -9.30 9.50
CA ILE A 151 10.70 -8.29 8.71
C ILE A 151 11.95 -8.87 8.03
N ASP A 152 12.70 -9.73 8.73
CA ASP A 152 13.85 -10.45 8.15
C ASP A 152 13.45 -11.29 6.93
N LYS A 153 12.35 -12.05 7.03
CA LYS A 153 11.82 -12.85 5.92
C LYS A 153 11.32 -11.98 4.78
N MET A 154 10.53 -10.94 5.07
CA MET A 154 9.98 -10.01 4.07
C MET A 154 11.10 -9.31 3.28
N ILE A 155 12.14 -8.81 3.96
CA ILE A 155 13.27 -8.16 3.29
C ILE A 155 14.02 -9.15 2.41
N LYS A 156 14.28 -10.38 2.88
CA LYS A 156 14.93 -11.41 2.07
C LYS A 156 14.13 -11.79 0.83
N GLN A 157 12.80 -11.77 0.92
CA GLN A 157 11.91 -12.09 -0.20
C GLN A 157 11.87 -10.97 -1.24
N HIS A 158 11.80 -9.72 -0.80
CA HIS A 158 11.47 -8.60 -1.69
C HIS A 158 12.63 -7.66 -2.02
N VAL A 159 13.76 -7.73 -1.29
CA VAL A 159 14.93 -6.89 -1.52
C VAL A 159 16.09 -7.73 -2.05
N THR A 160 16.44 -7.51 -3.31
CA THR A 160 17.60 -8.17 -3.93
C THR A 160 18.89 -7.43 -3.57
N THR A 161 19.84 -8.13 -2.95
CA THR A 161 21.15 -7.57 -2.56
C THR A 161 22.22 -8.66 -2.51
N THR A 162 23.47 -8.30 -2.79
CA THR A 162 24.64 -9.19 -2.66
C THR A 162 25.22 -9.21 -1.25
N LYS A 163 24.91 -8.20 -0.44
CA LYS A 163 25.36 -8.07 0.96
C LYS A 163 24.20 -8.37 1.90
N PRO A 164 24.40 -9.18 2.97
CA PRO A 164 23.34 -9.46 3.92
C PRO A 164 22.90 -8.18 4.64
N ILE A 165 21.59 -8.05 4.86
CA ILE A 165 20.99 -6.96 5.62
C ILE A 165 20.75 -7.44 7.05
N GLN A 166 21.30 -6.70 8.02
CA GLN A 166 21.12 -6.98 9.43
C GLN A 166 19.85 -6.30 9.96
N ILE A 167 18.95 -7.09 10.54
CA ILE A 167 17.79 -6.54 11.23
C ILE A 167 18.18 -6.16 12.65
N VAL A 168 17.95 -4.88 13.00
CA VAL A 168 18.32 -4.30 14.30
C VAL A 168 17.07 -3.80 15.01
N TYR A 169 16.66 -4.51 16.05
CA TYR A 169 15.50 -4.10 16.84
C TYR A 169 15.83 -2.90 17.74
N THR A 170 15.01 -1.86 17.68
CA THR A 170 15.24 -0.56 18.31
C THR A 170 14.18 -0.31 19.38
N PHE A 171 14.63 -0.08 20.62
CA PHE A 171 13.76 0.17 21.76
C PHE A 171 14.36 1.16 22.75
N GLY A 172 13.50 1.74 23.60
CA GLY A 172 13.91 2.68 24.65
C GLY A 172 14.45 1.99 25.89
N GLY A 173 15.24 2.72 26.69
CA GLY A 173 15.84 2.22 27.94
C GLY A 173 14.85 1.75 28.98
N ASP A 174 13.58 2.16 28.89
CA ASP A 174 12.48 1.61 29.70
C ASP A 174 12.31 0.10 29.47
N ASN A 175 12.71 -0.41 28.31
CA ASN A 175 12.68 -1.83 27.97
C ASN A 175 14.09 -2.43 27.79
N ALA A 176 15.10 -1.90 28.49
CA ALA A 176 16.51 -2.32 28.34
C ALA A 176 16.70 -3.86 28.36
N MET A 177 15.93 -4.57 29.21
CA MET A 177 15.95 -6.03 29.36
C MET A 177 15.61 -6.79 28.07
N PHE A 178 14.95 -6.18 27.08
CA PHE A 178 14.71 -6.82 25.78
C PHE A 178 16.01 -7.19 25.06
N ALA A 179 17.14 -6.58 25.43
CA ALA A 179 18.47 -6.92 24.89
C ALA A 179 18.83 -8.41 25.08
N PHE A 180 18.35 -9.07 26.14
CA PHE A 180 18.60 -10.49 26.37
C PHE A 180 18.06 -11.39 25.24
N SER A 181 16.99 -10.97 24.57
CA SER A 181 16.38 -11.73 23.46
C SER A 181 17.26 -11.77 22.19
N PHE A 182 18.29 -10.92 22.12
CA PHE A 182 19.18 -10.79 20.96
C PHE A 182 20.59 -11.34 21.20
N VAL A 183 20.81 -12.02 22.34
CA VAL A 183 22.12 -12.62 22.65
C VAL A 183 22.51 -13.65 21.59
N ALA A 184 21.56 -14.47 21.13
CA ALA A 184 21.81 -15.56 20.19
C ALA A 184 21.67 -15.16 18.71
N ARG A 185 20.67 -14.35 18.34
CA ARG A 185 20.32 -14.03 16.94
C ARG A 185 19.78 -12.60 16.80
N TRP A 186 19.95 -12.04 15.60
CA TRP A 186 19.66 -10.64 15.23
C TRP A 186 20.42 -9.66 16.11
N SER A 187 20.23 -8.37 15.85
CA SER A 187 20.84 -7.31 16.64
C SER A 187 19.80 -6.44 17.28
N CYS A 188 20.23 -5.69 18.29
CA CYS A 188 19.40 -4.66 18.85
C CYS A 188 20.17 -3.42 19.25
N ILE A 189 19.42 -2.33 19.36
CA ILE A 189 19.91 -1.07 19.89
C ILE A 189 18.92 -0.52 20.92
N CYS A 190 19.42 -0.38 22.14
CA CYS A 190 18.70 0.23 23.25
C CYS A 190 19.13 1.69 23.38
N VAL A 191 18.19 2.62 23.23
CA VAL A 191 18.45 4.07 23.33
C VAL A 191 17.98 4.58 24.68
N LEU A 192 18.84 5.29 25.40
CA LEU A 192 18.51 5.85 26.70
C LEU A 192 17.32 6.83 26.60
N ARG A 193 16.34 6.66 27.50
CA ARG A 193 15.20 7.58 27.63
C ARG A 193 15.18 8.28 28.99
N PRO A 194 14.64 9.51 29.07
CA PRO A 194 14.39 10.16 30.34
C PRO A 194 13.63 9.23 31.31
N GLY A 195 14.09 9.14 32.56
CA GLY A 195 13.51 8.28 33.58
C GLY A 195 13.94 6.80 33.54
N SER A 196 14.75 6.36 32.57
CA SER A 196 15.17 4.95 32.43
C SER A 196 16.63 4.65 32.80
N LEU A 197 17.37 5.64 33.29
CA LEU A 197 18.83 5.54 33.49
C LEU A 197 19.26 4.40 34.40
N ALA A 198 18.56 4.16 35.51
CA ALA A 198 18.88 3.07 36.43
C ALA A 198 18.78 1.71 35.73
N ARG A 199 17.59 1.38 35.20
CA ARG A 199 17.33 0.15 34.42
C ARG A 199 18.31 -0.02 33.26
N PHE A 200 18.62 1.07 32.55
CA PHE A 200 19.59 1.08 31.46
C PHE A 200 20.99 0.68 31.95
N ASN A 201 21.49 1.32 33.00
CA ASN A 201 22.81 1.01 33.56
C ASN A 201 22.87 -0.42 34.11
N ASP A 202 21.85 -0.85 34.85
CA ASP A 202 21.76 -2.19 35.42
C ASP A 202 21.81 -3.25 34.31
N THR A 203 21.09 -3.03 33.21
CA THR A 203 21.10 -3.95 32.07
C THR A 203 22.45 -3.93 31.33
N THR A 204 23.08 -2.76 31.17
CA THR A 204 24.39 -2.67 30.50
C THR A 204 25.53 -3.31 31.29
N ALA A 205 25.33 -3.58 32.58
CA ALA A 205 26.34 -4.18 33.45
C ALA A 205 26.53 -5.68 33.17
N TYR A 206 25.56 -6.36 32.55
CA TYR A 206 25.68 -7.77 32.21
C TYR A 206 26.74 -8.00 31.13
N ASP A 207 27.75 -8.80 31.45
CA ASP A 207 28.88 -9.11 30.57
C ASP A 207 28.45 -9.77 29.26
N SER A 208 27.41 -10.60 29.30
CA SER A 208 26.82 -11.28 28.14
C SER A 208 26.22 -10.31 27.12
N LEU A 209 25.77 -9.13 27.56
CA LEU A 209 25.24 -8.07 26.70
C LEU A 209 26.37 -7.13 26.27
N ARG A 210 27.16 -6.64 27.23
CA ARG A 210 28.23 -5.66 27.01
C ARG A 210 29.31 -6.12 26.03
N LYS A 211 29.67 -7.40 26.07
CA LYS A 211 30.71 -7.99 25.19
C LYS A 211 30.16 -8.45 23.84
N ASN A 212 28.84 -8.42 23.64
CA ASN A 212 28.21 -8.93 22.42
C ASN A 212 28.11 -7.83 21.36
N PRO A 213 28.77 -7.97 20.19
CA PRO A 213 28.77 -6.93 19.15
C PRO A 213 27.39 -6.71 18.51
N ARG A 214 26.42 -7.62 18.71
CA ARG A 214 25.04 -7.48 18.21
C ARG A 214 24.18 -6.57 19.08
N ILE A 215 24.63 -6.23 20.29
CA ILE A 215 23.86 -5.50 21.28
C ILE A 215 24.50 -4.14 21.49
N ILE A 216 23.78 -3.09 21.14
CA ILE A 216 24.27 -1.72 21.20
C ILE A 216 23.45 -0.93 22.21
N PHE A 217 24.14 -0.21 23.10
CA PHE A 217 23.52 0.73 24.03
C PHE A 217 23.93 2.15 23.63
N SER A 218 22.94 2.97 23.26
CA SER A 218 23.15 4.40 22.97
C SER A 218 22.80 5.22 24.19
N ARG A 219 23.76 6.02 24.68
CA ARG A 219 23.56 6.95 25.80
C ARG A 219 22.95 8.29 25.36
N ASP A 220 22.81 8.51 24.06
CA ASP A 220 22.11 9.67 23.52
C ASP A 220 20.65 9.63 23.97
N THR A 221 20.20 10.71 24.60
CA THR A 221 18.87 10.77 25.20
C THR A 221 17.86 11.39 24.24
N THR A 222 16.64 10.85 24.20
CA THR A 222 15.51 11.43 23.44
C THR A 222 14.70 12.42 24.28
N ALA A 223 13.83 13.22 23.65
CA ALA A 223 12.91 14.07 24.40
C ALA A 223 11.96 13.23 25.27
N GLN A 224 11.51 13.79 26.40
CA GLN A 224 10.51 13.19 27.26
C GLN A 224 9.12 13.40 26.65
N LEU A 225 8.72 12.47 25.79
CA LEU A 225 7.42 12.45 25.12
C LEU A 225 6.83 11.04 25.23
N ASP A 226 5.56 10.95 25.59
CA ASP A 226 4.84 9.69 25.71
C ASP A 226 3.39 9.82 25.21
N SER A 227 2.82 8.72 24.69
CA SER A 227 1.46 8.72 24.17
C SER A 227 0.39 8.93 25.26
N THR A 228 0.69 8.65 26.53
CA THR A 228 -0.27 8.85 27.63
C THR A 228 -0.54 10.34 27.85
N SER A 229 0.50 11.16 27.86
CA SER A 229 0.39 12.62 27.90
C SER A 229 -0.42 13.16 26.72
N VAL A 230 -0.25 12.60 25.52
CA VAL A 230 -1.05 12.97 24.33
C VAL A 230 -2.52 12.62 24.50
N ARG A 231 -2.85 11.41 24.98
CA ARG A 231 -4.23 11.01 25.27
C ARG A 231 -4.88 11.89 26.36
N ASN A 232 -4.07 12.44 27.26
CA ASN A 232 -4.49 13.39 28.30
C ASN A 232 -4.53 14.86 27.83
N GLY A 233 -4.32 15.13 26.54
CA GLY A 233 -4.50 16.46 25.94
C GLY A 233 -3.21 17.24 25.63
N ASP A 234 -2.02 16.71 25.96
CA ASP A 234 -0.75 17.34 25.56
C ASP A 234 -0.35 16.94 24.13
N PHE A 235 -0.74 17.77 23.16
CA PHE A 235 -0.45 17.53 21.74
C PHE A 235 0.93 18.05 21.28
N SER A 236 1.77 18.57 22.18
CA SER A 236 3.08 19.17 21.81
C SER A 236 4.02 18.15 21.14
N GLY A 237 3.91 16.89 21.55
CA GLY A 237 4.66 15.76 21.01
C GLY A 237 4.22 15.28 19.62
N LEU A 238 3.07 15.73 19.11
CA LEU A 238 2.57 15.29 17.80
C LEU A 238 3.18 16.07 16.64
N LEU A 239 3.35 15.39 15.50
CA LEU A 239 3.65 16.04 14.23
C LEU A 239 2.40 16.77 13.72
N PRO A 240 2.52 17.87 12.95
CA PRO A 240 1.35 18.66 12.53
C PRO A 240 0.25 17.86 11.82
N ARG A 241 0.61 17.03 10.83
CA ARG A 241 -0.35 16.19 10.09
C ARG A 241 -0.98 15.10 10.96
N VAL A 242 -0.17 14.44 11.80
CA VAL A 242 -0.64 13.45 12.78
C VAL A 242 -1.60 14.09 13.78
N ARG A 243 -1.29 15.29 14.29
CA ARG A 243 -2.15 16.04 15.21
C ARG A 243 -3.49 16.38 14.58
N ALA A 244 -3.48 16.92 13.36
CA ALA A 244 -4.69 17.27 12.65
C ALA A 244 -5.61 16.05 12.47
N ARG A 245 -5.03 14.91 12.04
CA ARG A 245 -5.79 13.68 11.83
C ARG A 245 -6.29 13.05 13.14
N TYR A 246 -5.44 12.96 14.15
CA TYR A 246 -5.82 12.44 15.47
C TYR A 246 -6.97 13.23 16.09
N LEU A 247 -6.91 14.57 16.05
CA LEU A 247 -8.01 15.41 16.54
C LEU A 247 -9.29 15.25 15.71
N ALA A 248 -9.18 14.98 14.41
CA ALA A 248 -10.34 14.70 13.57
C ALA A 248 -10.99 13.34 13.92
N MET A 249 -10.19 12.31 14.21
CA MET A 249 -10.68 11.01 14.68
C MET A 249 -11.44 11.16 16.00
N GLN A 250 -10.88 11.92 16.96
CA GLN A 250 -11.54 12.17 18.25
C GLN A 250 -12.88 12.91 18.10
N ARG A 251 -12.98 13.87 17.18
CA ARG A 251 -14.26 14.54 16.88
C ARG A 251 -15.27 13.60 16.25
N ALA A 252 -14.86 12.80 15.26
CA ALA A 252 -15.74 11.86 14.58
C ALA A 252 -16.32 10.81 15.54
N GLU A 253 -15.53 10.32 16.51
CA GLU A 253 -16.02 9.43 17.57
C GLU A 253 -17.10 10.12 18.43
N HIS A 254 -16.90 11.39 18.80
CA HIS A 254 -17.91 12.17 19.53
C HIS A 254 -19.20 12.40 18.72
N ASP A 255 -19.07 12.63 17.41
CA ASP A 255 -20.21 12.84 16.51
C ASP A 255 -20.96 11.53 16.23
N THR A 256 -20.31 10.36 16.24
CA THR A 256 -21.01 9.06 16.11
C THR A 256 -21.92 8.73 17.29
N PHE A 257 -21.68 9.29 18.47
CA PHE A 257 -22.59 9.20 19.63
C PHE A 257 -23.70 10.27 19.62
N SER A 258 -23.62 11.26 18.74
CA SER A 258 -24.61 12.31 18.56
C SER A 258 -25.28 12.13 17.20
N VAL A 259 -26.37 11.38 17.14
CA VAL A 259 -27.17 11.19 15.92
C VAL A 259 -27.40 12.54 15.20
N GLY A 260 -26.83 12.64 14.00
CA GLY A 260 -27.26 13.46 12.86
C GLY A 260 -27.44 14.96 13.10
N ASP A 261 -26.52 15.78 12.60
CA ASP A 261 -26.91 17.11 12.10
C ASP A 261 -27.53 16.93 10.70
N PRO A 262 -28.86 17.08 10.53
CA PRO A 262 -29.54 16.92 9.25
C PRO A 262 -29.32 18.11 8.30
N SER A 263 -28.56 19.14 8.73
CA SER A 263 -28.43 20.40 8.02
C SER A 263 -27.26 20.48 7.03
N LEU A 264 -26.35 19.50 7.05
CA LEU A 264 -25.29 19.38 6.03
C LEU A 264 -25.76 18.42 4.94
N PRO A 265 -25.96 18.88 3.68
CA PRO A 265 -26.33 17.98 2.61
C PRO A 265 -25.22 16.94 2.42
N PRO A 266 -25.53 15.63 2.41
CA PRO A 266 -24.53 14.64 2.06
C PRO A 266 -24.12 14.93 0.61
N SER A 267 -22.85 15.28 0.38
CA SER A 267 -22.30 15.17 -0.96
C SER A 267 -22.34 13.68 -1.31
N ILE A 268 -23.33 13.28 -2.10
CA ILE A 268 -23.39 11.91 -2.62
C ILE A 268 -22.26 11.82 -3.64
N ASP A 269 -21.15 11.23 -3.25
CA ASP A 269 -20.07 10.91 -4.17
C ASP A 269 -20.63 9.90 -5.19
N THR A 270 -20.43 10.18 -6.48
CA THR A 270 -20.89 9.29 -7.55
C THR A 270 -19.67 8.63 -8.17
N HIS A 271 -19.58 7.32 -8.04
CA HIS A 271 -18.53 6.51 -8.65
C HIS A 271 -19.07 5.87 -9.92
N HIS A 272 -18.27 5.87 -10.98
CA HIS A 272 -18.61 5.23 -12.23
C HIS A 272 -17.71 4.01 -12.45
N LEU A 273 -18.28 2.81 -12.39
CA LEU A 273 -17.57 1.57 -12.74
C LEU A 273 -17.58 1.40 -14.26
N ARG A 274 -16.43 1.62 -14.89
CA ARG A 274 -16.23 1.41 -16.32
C ARG A 274 -16.05 -0.07 -16.61
N LYS A 275 -16.88 -0.59 -17.50
CA LYS A 275 -16.82 -1.95 -18.03
C LYS A 275 -16.10 -1.93 -19.37
N GLU A 276 -14.85 -2.38 -19.40
CA GLU A 276 -14.01 -2.39 -20.61
C GLU A 276 -14.35 -3.51 -21.62
N GLY A 277 -15.21 -4.46 -21.24
CA GLY A 277 -15.68 -5.53 -22.13
C GLY A 277 -14.55 -6.36 -22.74
N LEU A 278 -14.62 -6.58 -24.06
CA LEU A 278 -13.65 -7.37 -24.83
C LEU A 278 -12.19 -6.92 -24.66
N TRP A 279 -11.96 -5.63 -24.38
CA TRP A 279 -10.61 -5.12 -24.13
C TRP A 279 -9.97 -5.83 -22.93
N ALA A 280 -10.66 -5.90 -21.79
CA ALA A 280 -10.13 -6.47 -20.55
C ALA A 280 -9.79 -7.97 -20.70
N ILE A 281 -10.64 -8.71 -21.40
CA ILE A 281 -10.55 -10.17 -21.54
C ILE A 281 -9.81 -10.63 -22.79
N HIS A 282 -9.25 -9.70 -23.58
CA HIS A 282 -8.51 -10.00 -24.80
C HIS A 282 -7.46 -11.12 -24.66
N PRO A 283 -6.64 -11.19 -23.58
CA PRO A 283 -5.60 -12.20 -23.44
C PRO A 283 -6.15 -13.63 -23.38
N PHE A 284 -7.40 -13.79 -22.94
CA PHE A 284 -8.02 -15.09 -22.70
C PHE A 284 -8.71 -15.64 -23.96
N LEU A 285 -9.09 -14.76 -24.90
CA LEU A 285 -9.90 -15.12 -26.09
C LEU A 285 -9.27 -16.22 -26.95
N GLN A 286 -7.94 -16.22 -27.08
CA GLN A 286 -7.24 -17.19 -27.93
C GLN A 286 -6.97 -18.53 -27.23
N LYS A 287 -7.20 -18.62 -25.91
CA LYS A 287 -6.80 -19.76 -25.07
C LYS A 287 -7.96 -20.68 -24.74
N LEU A 288 -9.17 -20.12 -24.67
CA LEU A 288 -10.37 -20.87 -24.36
C LEU A 288 -11.00 -21.43 -25.62
N SER A 289 -11.39 -22.71 -25.58
CA SER A 289 -12.06 -23.40 -26.69
C SER A 289 -13.57 -23.08 -26.81
N GLY A 290 -14.10 -22.25 -25.90
CA GLY A 290 -15.52 -21.88 -25.81
C GLY A 290 -15.92 -20.73 -26.74
N SER A 291 -17.23 -20.42 -26.78
CA SER A 291 -17.72 -19.24 -27.51
C SER A 291 -17.20 -17.95 -26.85
N PRO A 292 -16.71 -16.95 -27.61
CA PRO A 292 -16.39 -15.62 -27.08
C PRO A 292 -17.54 -15.01 -26.27
N ASP A 293 -18.78 -15.33 -26.61
CA ASP A 293 -19.98 -14.85 -25.91
C ASP A 293 -20.04 -15.32 -24.46
N ASP A 294 -19.57 -16.53 -24.15
CA ASP A 294 -19.62 -17.05 -22.78
C ASP A 294 -18.56 -16.39 -21.90
N LEU A 295 -17.39 -16.07 -22.46
CA LEU A 295 -16.38 -15.27 -21.77
C LEU A 295 -16.87 -13.84 -21.50
N ILE A 296 -17.54 -13.22 -22.47
CA ILE A 296 -18.16 -11.89 -22.29
C ILE A 296 -19.21 -11.94 -21.17
N LYS A 297 -20.10 -12.94 -21.15
CA LYS A 297 -21.11 -13.10 -20.09
C LYS A 297 -20.48 -13.26 -18.70
N ASN A 298 -19.42 -14.08 -18.59
CA ASN A 298 -18.71 -14.26 -17.35
C ASN A 298 -18.03 -12.96 -16.88
N TYR A 299 -17.49 -12.16 -17.80
CA TYR A 299 -16.93 -10.84 -17.49
C TYR A 299 -17.99 -9.84 -17.04
N GLU A 300 -19.15 -9.79 -17.70
CA GLU A 300 -20.27 -8.94 -17.27
C GLU A 300 -20.75 -9.32 -15.86
N SER A 301 -20.86 -10.62 -15.57
CA SER A 301 -21.20 -11.11 -14.22
C SER A 301 -20.14 -10.72 -13.19
N PHE A 302 -18.85 -10.77 -13.55
CA PHE A 302 -17.77 -10.27 -12.69
C PHE A 302 -17.94 -8.77 -12.40
N CYS A 303 -18.21 -7.95 -13.42
CA CYS A 303 -18.38 -6.51 -13.26
C CYS A 303 -19.60 -6.14 -12.39
N GLU A 304 -20.73 -6.85 -12.56
CA GLU A 304 -21.93 -6.65 -11.74
C GLU A 304 -21.67 -6.95 -10.26
N LYS A 305 -20.97 -8.05 -9.97
CA LYS A 305 -20.61 -8.40 -8.59
C LYS A 305 -19.56 -7.44 -8.03
N LEU A 306 -18.60 -7.01 -8.84
CA LEU A 306 -17.61 -6.00 -8.44
C LEU A 306 -18.29 -4.68 -8.07
N GLN A 307 -19.30 -4.25 -8.84
CA GLN A 307 -20.10 -3.07 -8.52
C GLN A 307 -20.72 -3.21 -7.12
N HIS A 308 -21.32 -4.36 -6.83
CA HIS A 308 -21.92 -4.62 -5.53
C HIS A 308 -20.90 -4.58 -4.37
N VAL A 309 -19.71 -5.15 -4.56
CA VAL A 309 -18.62 -5.09 -3.57
C VAL A 309 -18.21 -3.63 -3.29
N PHE A 310 -18.15 -2.78 -4.32
CA PHE A 310 -17.91 -1.34 -4.14
C PHE A 310 -19.03 -0.63 -3.40
N GLU A 311 -20.30 -0.90 -3.74
CA GLU A 311 -21.46 -0.32 -3.06
C GLU A 311 -21.44 -0.63 -1.56
N LEU A 312 -21.09 -1.87 -1.19
CA LEU A 312 -20.92 -2.28 0.20
C LEU A 312 -19.73 -1.55 0.86
N ALA A 313 -18.60 -1.44 0.18
CA ALA A 313 -17.42 -0.77 0.71
C ALA A 313 -17.63 0.74 0.96
N PHE A 314 -18.36 1.43 0.09
CA PHE A 314 -18.61 2.86 0.21
C PHE A 314 -19.72 3.24 1.23
N HIS A 315 -20.50 2.26 1.70
CA HIS A 315 -21.66 2.47 2.59
C HIS A 315 -22.67 3.48 2.01
N SER A 316 -23.60 4.00 2.83
CA SER A 316 -24.67 4.93 2.41
C SER A 316 -24.20 6.33 1.95
N ARG A 317 -22.89 6.51 1.73
CA ARG A 317 -22.28 7.82 1.41
C ARG A 317 -22.00 8.01 -0.08
N ALA A 318 -22.08 6.95 -0.88
CA ALA A 318 -21.80 7.05 -2.30
C ALA A 318 -22.74 6.17 -3.15
N THR A 319 -22.86 6.50 -4.44
CA THR A 319 -23.57 5.69 -5.42
C THR A 319 -22.60 5.18 -6.46
N VAL A 320 -22.78 3.93 -6.92
CA VAL A 320 -21.97 3.35 -7.99
C VAL A 320 -22.83 3.15 -9.23
N GLN A 321 -22.40 3.71 -10.36
CA GLN A 321 -23.09 3.60 -11.65
C GLN A 321 -22.20 2.89 -12.65
N SER A 322 -22.75 1.96 -13.42
CA SER A 322 -22.01 1.29 -14.48
C SER A 322 -21.98 2.12 -15.76
N ILE A 323 -20.81 2.18 -16.41
CA ILE A 323 -20.62 2.81 -17.73
C ILE A 323 -19.92 1.81 -18.66
N LYS A 324 -20.28 1.77 -19.94
CA LYS A 324 -19.65 0.85 -20.92
C LYS A 324 -18.61 1.61 -21.75
N LEU A 325 -17.46 0.99 -21.97
CA LEU A 325 -16.43 1.54 -22.86
C LEU A 325 -16.97 1.80 -24.28
N GLN A 326 -17.87 0.94 -24.77
CA GLN A 326 -18.47 1.09 -26.11
C GLN A 326 -19.28 2.39 -26.27
N ASP A 327 -19.95 2.85 -25.21
CA ASP A 327 -20.73 4.08 -25.25
C ASP A 327 -19.79 5.29 -25.38
N GLN A 328 -18.68 5.26 -24.64
CA GLN A 328 -17.62 6.27 -24.73
C GLN A 328 -16.92 6.26 -26.09
N GLN A 329 -16.65 5.08 -26.65
CA GLN A 329 -16.06 4.93 -27.98
C GLN A 329 -16.97 5.55 -29.04
N THR A 330 -18.27 5.28 -28.98
CA THR A 330 -19.25 5.85 -29.93
C THR A 330 -19.21 7.38 -29.88
N LYS A 331 -19.16 7.98 -28.68
CA LYS A 331 -19.07 9.43 -28.54
C LYS A 331 -17.74 9.99 -29.01
N LEU A 332 -16.65 9.29 -28.77
CA LEU A 332 -15.33 9.66 -29.26
C LEU A 332 -15.28 9.64 -30.80
N ASP A 333 -15.85 8.60 -31.42
CA ASP A 333 -15.93 8.48 -32.88
C ASP A 333 -16.75 9.62 -33.49
N GLU A 334 -17.83 10.06 -32.84
CA GLU A 334 -18.57 11.25 -33.25
C GLU A 334 -17.68 12.51 -33.26
N LEU A 335 -16.90 12.75 -32.20
CA LEU A 335 -15.98 13.90 -32.14
C LEU A 335 -14.90 13.83 -33.22
N LEU A 336 -14.33 12.64 -33.45
CA LEU A 336 -13.34 12.42 -34.50
C LEU A 336 -13.93 12.64 -35.90
N SER A 337 -15.18 12.22 -36.14
CA SER A 337 -15.90 12.47 -37.40
C SER A 337 -16.16 13.96 -37.65
N GLN A 338 -16.28 14.75 -36.58
CA GLN A 338 -16.39 16.21 -36.61
C GLN A 338 -15.03 16.91 -36.75
N HIS A 339 -13.96 16.16 -37.07
CA HIS A 339 -12.60 16.67 -37.28
C HIS A 339 -11.99 17.32 -36.02
N VAL A 340 -12.43 16.91 -34.83
CA VAL A 340 -11.74 17.28 -33.58
C VAL A 340 -10.46 16.46 -33.46
N ASN A 341 -9.30 17.12 -33.42
CA ASN A 341 -8.03 16.44 -33.19
C ASN A 341 -7.90 16.09 -31.70
N ILE A 342 -7.77 14.81 -31.38
CA ILE A 342 -7.73 14.32 -30.00
C ILE A 342 -6.40 13.62 -29.72
N ILE A 343 -5.73 14.04 -28.65
CA ILE A 343 -4.63 13.30 -28.03
C ILE A 343 -5.22 12.49 -26.87
N SER A 344 -5.29 11.18 -27.00
CA SER A 344 -5.76 10.33 -25.90
C SER A 344 -4.60 9.87 -25.02
N ILE A 345 -4.81 9.94 -23.71
CA ILE A 345 -3.94 9.31 -22.72
C ILE A 345 -4.56 8.03 -22.13
N ASP A 346 -5.80 7.70 -22.51
CA ASP A 346 -6.46 6.46 -22.09
C ASP A 346 -6.02 5.31 -23.01
N PRO A 347 -5.66 4.16 -22.44
CA PRO A 347 -5.23 3.01 -23.24
C PRO A 347 -6.34 2.36 -24.08
N CYS A 348 -7.61 2.44 -23.64
CA CYS A 348 -8.74 1.78 -24.31
C CYS A 348 -9.29 2.63 -25.46
N LEU A 349 -9.27 3.96 -25.31
CA LEU A 349 -9.91 4.92 -26.21
C LEU A 349 -8.88 5.60 -27.08
N SER A 350 -8.76 5.18 -28.34
CA SER A 350 -7.78 5.74 -29.27
C SER A 350 -8.23 7.08 -29.86
N GLY A 351 -7.42 8.12 -29.65
CA GLY A 351 -7.59 9.43 -30.27
C GLY A 351 -7.01 9.50 -31.70
N SER A 352 -6.98 10.71 -32.28
CA SER A 352 -6.24 10.99 -33.52
C SER A 352 -4.75 10.69 -33.37
N HIS A 353 -4.25 10.96 -32.16
CA HIS A 353 -2.92 10.61 -31.67
C HIS A 353 -3.02 10.17 -30.22
N ASN A 354 -2.02 9.44 -29.74
CA ASN A 354 -2.06 8.80 -28.43
C ASN A 354 -0.73 8.98 -27.70
N ILE A 355 -0.80 8.96 -26.39
CA ILE A 355 0.35 8.92 -25.49
C ILE A 355 0.10 7.85 -24.44
N SER A 356 1.02 6.90 -24.32
CA SER A 356 0.97 5.90 -23.27
C SER A 356 1.63 6.44 -22.02
N LEU A 357 0.80 6.83 -21.07
CA LEU A 357 1.22 7.37 -19.80
C LEU A 357 0.68 6.47 -18.69
N TRP A 358 1.58 6.04 -17.81
CA TRP A 358 1.25 5.21 -16.67
C TRP A 358 1.70 5.90 -15.40
N HIS A 359 0.86 5.85 -14.38
CA HIS A 359 1.29 6.19 -13.03
C HIS A 359 1.89 4.94 -12.41
N ALA A 360 3.20 4.95 -12.20
CA ALA A 360 3.84 3.88 -11.49
C ALA A 360 3.80 4.16 -9.99
N SER A 361 3.63 3.10 -9.21
CA SER A 361 3.83 3.15 -7.77
C SER A 361 4.79 2.07 -7.33
N LYS A 362 5.16 2.12 -6.06
CA LYS A 362 5.82 1.01 -5.37
C LYS A 362 4.74 0.18 -4.65
N PRO A 363 4.98 -1.12 -4.39
CA PRO A 363 4.01 -1.96 -3.66
C PRO A 363 3.56 -1.28 -2.36
N LEU A 364 2.25 -1.26 -2.11
CA LEU A 364 1.61 -0.63 -0.95
C LEU A 364 1.85 0.90 -0.76
N VAL A 365 2.52 1.56 -1.69
CA VAL A 365 2.74 3.02 -1.65
C VAL A 365 1.72 3.73 -2.53
N LYS A 366 1.24 4.89 -2.09
CA LYS A 366 0.39 5.76 -2.92
C LYS A 366 1.19 6.19 -4.16
N ALA A 367 0.61 6.07 -5.35
CA ALA A 367 1.27 6.42 -6.60
C ALA A 367 1.71 7.90 -6.61
N SER A 368 2.95 8.16 -7.03
CA SER A 368 3.55 9.49 -7.03
C SER A 368 3.98 9.97 -8.41
N ASP A 369 4.40 9.07 -9.31
CA ASP A 369 5.14 9.47 -10.51
C ASP A 369 4.47 8.96 -11.79
N ALA A 370 4.07 9.90 -12.64
CA ALA A 370 3.68 9.62 -14.01
C ALA A 370 4.92 9.29 -14.85
N MET A 371 4.84 8.27 -15.69
CA MET A 371 5.89 7.90 -16.63
C MET A 371 5.31 7.58 -17.99
N ILE A 372 6.05 7.94 -19.04
CA ILE A 372 5.74 7.52 -20.40
C ILE A 372 6.42 6.19 -20.64
N THR A 373 5.65 5.15 -20.97
CA THR A 373 6.21 3.87 -21.38
C THR A 373 5.84 3.58 -22.84
N PRO A 374 6.55 2.69 -23.52
CA PRO A 374 6.05 2.13 -24.77
C PRO A 374 4.71 1.44 -24.52
N LEU A 375 3.74 1.60 -25.43
CA LEU A 375 2.50 0.81 -25.43
C LEU A 375 2.84 -0.67 -25.47
N GLU A 376 2.08 -1.49 -24.74
CA GLU A 376 2.06 -2.94 -24.98
C GLU A 376 1.41 -3.17 -26.35
N GLN A 377 2.22 -3.08 -27.41
CA GLN A 377 1.93 -3.46 -28.80
C GLN A 377 0.50 -3.20 -29.29
N ILE A 378 0.12 -1.94 -29.53
CA ILE A 378 -0.92 -1.65 -30.52
C ILE A 378 -0.21 -1.30 -31.83
N LEU A 379 -0.30 -2.20 -32.80
CA LEU A 379 0.48 -2.16 -34.05
C LEU A 379 0.09 -1.00 -35.00
N ASP A 380 -1.00 -0.26 -34.75
CA ASP A 380 -1.53 0.76 -35.67
C ASP A 380 -2.03 2.05 -34.99
N VAL A 381 -1.37 2.51 -33.93
CA VAL A 381 -1.75 3.76 -33.24
C VAL A 381 -0.75 4.88 -33.50
N LYS A 382 -1.24 6.01 -34.05
CA LYS A 382 -0.45 7.24 -34.22
C LYS A 382 -0.06 7.79 -32.85
N GLN A 383 1.24 7.93 -32.64
CA GLN A 383 1.81 8.47 -31.41
C GLN A 383 1.84 10.01 -31.44
N ILE A 384 1.82 10.65 -30.27
CA ILE A 384 1.83 12.12 -30.14
C ILE A 384 2.97 12.83 -30.90
N ASP A 385 4.11 12.17 -31.09
CA ASP A 385 5.24 12.67 -31.87
C ASP A 385 4.97 12.76 -33.39
N GLN A 386 3.93 12.06 -33.86
CA GLN A 386 3.42 12.12 -35.24
C GLN A 386 2.29 13.16 -35.39
N ALA A 387 2.02 13.98 -34.35
CA ALA A 387 1.03 15.04 -34.40
C ALA A 387 1.42 16.11 -35.43
N LYS A 388 0.45 16.55 -36.23
CA LYS A 388 0.60 17.64 -37.20
C LYS A 388 0.25 18.96 -36.54
N ALA A 389 0.83 20.05 -37.04
CA ALA A 389 0.53 21.40 -36.58
C ALA A 389 -0.98 21.66 -36.45
N GLY A 390 -1.41 22.21 -35.32
CA GLY A 390 -2.83 22.45 -35.05
C GLY A 390 -3.21 22.44 -33.58
N ALA A 391 -4.49 22.69 -33.32
CA ALA A 391 -5.10 22.64 -32.01
C ALA A 391 -5.59 21.23 -31.68
N TYR A 392 -5.32 20.77 -30.46
CA TYR A 392 -5.69 19.46 -29.95
C TYR A 392 -6.51 19.54 -28.66
N THR A 393 -7.47 18.63 -28.54
CA THR A 393 -8.15 18.31 -27.28
C THR A 393 -7.46 17.10 -26.64
N VAL A 394 -7.22 17.14 -25.34
CA VAL A 394 -6.66 15.99 -24.61
C VAL A 394 -7.79 15.21 -23.95
N LEU A 395 -7.87 13.90 -24.22
CA LEU A 395 -8.77 12.97 -23.53
C LEU A 395 -8.02 12.30 -22.38
N ALA A 396 -8.53 12.46 -21.16
CA ALA A 396 -7.98 11.89 -19.93
C ALA A 396 -9.00 11.09 -19.11
N GLY A 397 -8.50 10.28 -18.18
CA GLY A 397 -9.35 9.48 -17.30
C GLY A 397 -10.22 10.30 -16.36
N SER A 398 -9.69 11.40 -15.86
CA SER A 398 -10.36 12.36 -14.99
C SER A 398 -9.82 13.77 -15.22
N PHE A 399 -10.60 14.79 -14.85
CA PHE A 399 -10.17 16.19 -14.84
C PHE A 399 -10.47 16.82 -13.46
N PRO A 400 -9.60 17.68 -12.90
CA PRO A 400 -8.31 18.11 -13.43
C PRO A 400 -7.27 16.98 -13.47
N ILE A 401 -6.36 17.04 -14.45
CA ILE A 401 -5.18 16.16 -14.49
C ILE A 401 -4.10 16.69 -13.53
N ASP A 402 -3.23 15.81 -13.03
CA ASP A 402 -2.13 16.25 -12.18
C ASP A 402 -1.06 16.99 -12.99
N ALA A 403 -0.31 17.85 -12.30
CA ALA A 403 0.67 18.74 -12.93
C ALA A 403 1.82 18.00 -13.63
N GLU A 404 2.19 16.79 -13.18
CA GLU A 404 3.26 16.02 -13.80
C GLU A 404 2.78 15.38 -15.11
N THR A 405 1.55 14.85 -15.14
CA THR A 405 0.90 14.39 -16.38
C THR A 405 0.83 15.52 -17.40
N GLU A 406 0.37 16.71 -17.01
CA GLU A 406 0.31 17.87 -17.91
C GLU A 406 1.69 18.26 -18.46
N ARG A 407 2.71 18.25 -17.59
CA ARG A 407 4.11 18.53 -17.98
C ARG A 407 4.62 17.51 -19.01
N LEU A 408 4.33 16.23 -18.82
CA LEU A 408 4.76 15.15 -19.72
C LEU A 408 4.09 15.24 -21.08
N ILE A 409 2.79 15.52 -21.11
CA ILE A 409 2.04 15.74 -22.37
C ILE A 409 2.65 16.93 -23.11
N THR A 410 2.82 18.06 -22.43
CA THR A 410 3.39 19.29 -23.02
C THR A 410 4.79 19.07 -23.56
N LYS A 411 5.63 18.32 -22.84
CA LYS A 411 7.00 17.99 -23.26
C LYS A 411 7.05 17.12 -24.53
N LYS A 412 6.04 16.28 -24.75
CA LYS A 412 5.95 15.39 -25.93
C LYS A 412 5.23 16.02 -27.11
N LEU A 413 4.48 17.07 -26.89
CA LEU A 413 3.73 17.76 -27.92
C LEU A 413 4.71 18.47 -28.90
N PRO A 414 4.57 18.27 -30.22
CA PRO A 414 5.37 19.02 -31.19
C PRO A 414 5.15 20.54 -31.08
N GLY A 415 6.18 21.33 -31.36
CA GLY A 415 6.16 22.79 -31.10
C GLY A 415 5.09 23.59 -31.87
N ASP A 416 4.62 23.07 -33.00
CA ASP A 416 3.56 23.70 -33.81
C ASP A 416 2.14 23.24 -33.40
N CYS A 417 2.03 22.48 -32.31
CA CYS A 417 0.76 22.01 -31.77
C CYS A 417 0.41 22.75 -30.48
N SER A 418 -0.89 22.97 -30.23
CA SER A 418 -1.37 23.57 -28.99
C SER A 418 -2.50 22.74 -28.37
N ILE A 419 -2.54 22.70 -27.03
CA ILE A 419 -3.67 22.12 -26.30
C ILE A 419 -4.69 23.22 -26.07
N VAL A 420 -5.92 23.02 -26.55
CA VAL A 420 -7.01 24.00 -26.43
C VAL A 420 -8.09 23.60 -25.44
N LYS A 421 -8.18 22.31 -25.11
CA LYS A 421 -9.21 21.76 -24.24
C LYS A 421 -8.77 20.43 -23.62
N TYR A 422 -9.27 20.16 -22.41
CA TYR A 422 -9.26 18.82 -21.81
C TYR A 422 -10.69 18.29 -21.76
N ILE A 423 -10.85 17.00 -22.04
CA ILE A 423 -12.07 16.24 -21.81
C ILE A 423 -11.75 15.00 -20.99
N SER A 424 -12.68 14.61 -20.15
CA SER A 424 -12.63 13.41 -19.35
C SER A 424 -13.50 12.30 -19.95
N HIS A 425 -13.33 11.10 -19.43
CA HIS A 425 -14.25 10.00 -19.67
C HIS A 425 -15.72 10.31 -19.37
N LEU A 426 -16.03 11.17 -18.39
CA LEU A 426 -17.42 11.52 -18.06
C LEU A 426 -18.04 12.44 -19.12
N ASP A 427 -17.24 13.29 -19.75
CA ASP A 427 -17.68 14.15 -20.87
C ASP A 427 -18.08 13.32 -22.10
N LEU A 428 -17.60 12.08 -22.20
CA LEU A 428 -17.99 11.12 -23.25
C LEU A 428 -19.30 10.37 -22.94
N ILE A 429 -19.97 10.66 -21.81
CA ILE A 429 -21.19 9.99 -21.36
C ILE A 429 -22.31 11.01 -21.10
N SER A 430 -21.98 12.24 -20.70
CA SER A 430 -22.98 13.30 -20.52
C SER A 430 -23.50 13.80 -21.86
N SER A 431 -24.82 13.78 -22.05
CA SER A 431 -25.52 14.30 -23.23
C SER A 431 -25.53 15.83 -23.33
N ASP A 432 -25.06 16.55 -22.30
CA ASP A 432 -25.08 18.01 -22.26
C ASP A 432 -23.77 18.60 -22.80
N SER A 433 -23.81 18.96 -24.06
CA SER A 433 -22.88 19.91 -24.67
C SER A 433 -23.07 21.29 -24.05
N GLY A 434 -22.19 21.71 -23.14
CA GLY A 434 -22.07 23.12 -22.75
C GLY A 434 -21.65 23.35 -21.30
N ASP A 435 -20.47 23.94 -21.12
CA ASP A 435 -20.07 24.70 -19.93
C ASP A 435 -20.30 24.06 -18.54
N MET A 436 -19.55 23.02 -18.22
CA MET A 436 -19.25 22.66 -16.81
C MET A 436 -18.17 23.56 -16.18
N ALA A 437 -18.18 24.86 -16.50
CA ALA A 437 -17.37 25.84 -15.79
C ALA A 437 -18.01 26.29 -14.45
N ASN A 438 -19.21 25.81 -14.11
CA ASN A 438 -19.97 26.34 -12.96
C ASN A 438 -20.82 25.32 -12.17
N THR A 439 -20.63 24.02 -12.36
CA THR A 439 -21.28 23.03 -11.49
C THR A 439 -20.50 22.98 -10.16
N SER A 440 -21.15 23.49 -9.12
CA SER A 440 -20.71 23.52 -7.71
C SER A 440 -19.68 22.45 -7.33
N MET A 441 -18.62 22.87 -6.63
CA MET A 441 -17.50 22.09 -6.06
C MET A 441 -17.90 20.98 -5.05
N THR A 442 -19.08 20.38 -5.16
CA THR A 442 -19.70 19.52 -4.14
C THR A 442 -20.02 18.10 -4.60
N LYS A 443 -19.69 17.70 -5.84
CA LYS A 443 -19.80 16.30 -6.30
C LYS A 443 -18.45 15.79 -6.78
N TYR A 444 -17.84 14.88 -6.03
CA TYR A 444 -16.72 14.09 -6.53
C TYR A 444 -17.26 12.99 -7.46
N ASN A 445 -16.89 13.05 -8.74
CA ASN A 445 -17.16 11.99 -9.69
C ASN A 445 -15.85 11.25 -10.00
N ASN A 446 -15.79 9.97 -9.64
CA ASN A 446 -14.58 9.16 -9.84
C ASN A 446 -14.87 7.97 -10.76
N ILE A 447 -13.92 7.64 -11.64
CA ILE A 447 -14.03 6.45 -12.51
C ILE A 447 -13.18 5.33 -11.94
N ILE A 448 -13.79 4.16 -11.86
CA ILE A 448 -13.18 2.91 -11.44
C ILE A 448 -13.19 2.01 -12.67
N ASN A 449 -12.02 1.57 -13.15
CA ASN A 449 -11.95 0.64 -14.27
C ASN A 449 -12.11 -0.80 -13.75
N ALA A 450 -13.09 -1.55 -14.24
CA ALA A 450 -13.33 -2.92 -13.78
C ALA A 450 -12.15 -3.85 -14.11
N ARG A 451 -11.48 -3.62 -15.26
CA ARG A 451 -10.26 -4.37 -15.62
C ARG A 451 -9.16 -4.29 -14.56
N ASP A 452 -9.10 -3.22 -13.76
CA ASP A 452 -8.03 -3.05 -12.77
C ASP A 452 -8.19 -3.97 -11.55
N TYR A 453 -9.31 -4.70 -11.47
CA TYR A 453 -9.65 -5.65 -10.41
C TYR A 453 -9.73 -7.09 -10.93
N LEU A 454 -9.85 -7.29 -12.25
CA LEU A 454 -9.74 -8.61 -12.88
C LEU A 454 -8.26 -8.94 -13.06
N VAL A 455 -7.76 -9.92 -12.31
CA VAL A 455 -6.34 -10.26 -12.34
C VAL A 455 -5.94 -10.83 -13.69
N GLY A 456 -4.79 -10.39 -14.21
CA GLY A 456 -4.29 -10.81 -15.52
C GLY A 456 -5.02 -10.25 -16.74
N SER A 457 -5.95 -9.30 -16.57
CA SER A 457 -6.63 -8.61 -17.66
C SER A 457 -5.69 -7.72 -18.48
N HIS A 458 -6.08 -7.41 -19.72
CA HIS A 458 -5.26 -6.59 -20.63
C HIS A 458 -5.07 -5.15 -20.12
N GLU A 459 -3.80 -4.77 -19.92
CA GLU A 459 -3.40 -3.49 -19.35
C GLU A 459 -4.14 -3.11 -18.05
N GLY A 460 -4.65 -4.11 -17.32
CA GLY A 460 -5.34 -3.91 -16.06
C GLY A 460 -4.40 -3.69 -14.90
N GLY A 461 -4.87 -2.91 -13.93
CA GLY A 461 -4.22 -2.73 -12.64
C GLY A 461 -3.25 -1.57 -12.61
N THR A 462 -2.63 -1.37 -11.45
CA THR A 462 -1.60 -0.35 -11.26
C THR A 462 -0.25 -0.89 -11.70
N VAL A 463 0.52 -0.05 -12.41
CA VAL A 463 1.91 -0.34 -12.74
C VAL A 463 2.75 -0.23 -11.46
N LEU A 464 3.44 -1.31 -11.10
CA LEU A 464 4.37 -1.33 -9.97
C LEU A 464 5.81 -1.39 -10.47
N GLN A 465 6.67 -0.56 -9.89
CA GLN A 465 8.13 -0.62 -10.13
C GLN A 465 8.80 -1.47 -9.05
N LEU A 466 9.23 -2.68 -9.40
CA LEU A 466 9.99 -3.56 -8.51
C LEU A 466 11.50 -3.35 -8.74
N GLY A 467 12.24 -3.02 -7.69
CA GLY A 467 13.66 -2.66 -7.82
C GLY A 467 13.86 -1.44 -8.74
N GLU A 468 14.98 -1.39 -9.47
CA GLU A 468 15.33 -0.25 -10.33
C GLU A 468 14.60 -0.22 -11.68
N ALA A 469 14.38 -1.37 -12.32
CA ALA A 469 13.97 -1.40 -13.73
C ALA A 469 12.76 -2.30 -14.05
N ARG A 470 12.32 -3.17 -13.14
CA ARG A 470 11.25 -4.13 -13.43
C ARG A 470 9.89 -3.48 -13.23
N LEU A 471 9.19 -3.21 -14.32
CA LEU A 471 7.78 -2.80 -14.28
C LEU A 471 6.89 -4.04 -14.36
N VAL A 472 5.88 -4.10 -13.49
CA VAL A 472 4.86 -5.15 -13.47
C VAL A 472 3.48 -4.50 -13.35
N ARG A 473 2.41 -5.27 -13.54
CA ARG A 473 1.03 -4.81 -13.30
C ARG A 473 0.40 -5.64 -12.20
N ALA A 474 -0.17 -4.94 -11.22
CA ALA A 474 -0.86 -5.55 -10.10
C ALA A 474 -2.31 -5.10 -10.02
N PRO A 475 -3.24 -6.00 -9.67
CA PRO A 475 -4.62 -5.60 -9.43
C PRO A 475 -4.68 -4.60 -8.27
N ASN A 476 -5.71 -3.75 -8.26
CA ASN A 476 -5.89 -2.68 -7.27
C ASN A 476 -6.39 -3.20 -5.90
N ILE A 477 -5.83 -4.31 -5.42
CA ILE A 477 -6.20 -5.04 -4.20
C ILE A 477 -4.96 -5.54 -3.45
N ILE A 478 -5.14 -5.78 -2.15
CA ILE A 478 -4.10 -6.32 -1.25
C ILE A 478 -3.73 -7.75 -1.71
N PRO A 479 -2.45 -8.17 -1.64
CA PRO A 479 -1.30 -7.51 -0.98
C PRO A 479 -0.52 -6.49 -1.81
N TYR A 480 -0.89 -6.27 -3.07
CA TYR A 480 -0.03 -5.50 -3.98
C TYR A 480 -0.27 -4.00 -3.89
N VAL A 481 -1.55 -3.62 -3.92
CA VAL A 481 -2.00 -2.24 -4.03
C VAL A 481 -3.12 -2.03 -3.02
N ARG A 482 -3.07 -0.92 -2.28
CA ARG A 482 -4.14 -0.61 -1.33
C ARG A 482 -5.36 -0.03 -2.07
N PRO A 483 -6.56 -0.63 -1.92
CA PRO A 483 -7.79 -0.07 -2.48
C PRO A 483 -8.06 1.38 -2.03
N SER A 484 -7.71 1.71 -0.78
CA SER A 484 -7.82 3.06 -0.23
C SER A 484 -6.94 4.10 -0.96
N HIS A 485 -5.81 3.67 -1.54
CA HIS A 485 -4.95 4.55 -2.33
C HIS A 485 -5.43 4.78 -3.77
N ARG A 486 -6.27 3.89 -4.31
CA ARG A 486 -6.66 3.89 -5.74
C ARG A 486 -8.13 4.21 -5.99
N ALA A 487 -9.03 3.71 -5.16
CA ALA A 487 -10.47 3.79 -5.38
C ALA A 487 -11.24 4.35 -4.17
N HIS A 488 -10.56 4.99 -3.21
CA HIS A 488 -11.17 5.61 -2.04
C HIS A 488 -11.99 4.64 -1.17
N VAL A 489 -11.71 3.35 -1.26
CA VAL A 489 -12.25 2.35 -0.33
C VAL A 489 -11.76 2.69 1.08
N ASP A 490 -12.65 2.68 2.07
CA ASP A 490 -12.29 3.01 3.44
C ASP A 490 -11.21 2.03 3.97
N VAL A 491 -10.20 2.56 4.66
CA VAL A 491 -9.08 1.78 5.22
C VAL A 491 -9.55 0.70 6.19
N THR A 492 -10.71 0.87 6.83
CA THR A 492 -11.27 -0.10 7.77
C THR A 492 -11.84 -1.34 7.08
N VAL A 493 -12.24 -1.24 5.81
CA VAL A 493 -12.84 -2.35 5.04
C VAL A 493 -11.98 -2.83 3.88
N GLU A 494 -10.80 -2.25 3.64
CA GLU A 494 -9.95 -2.58 2.49
C GLU A 494 -9.48 -4.06 2.46
N MET A 495 -9.39 -4.69 3.63
CA MET A 495 -9.06 -6.11 3.80
C MET A 495 -10.18 -7.01 3.28
N TRP A 496 -11.39 -6.82 3.84
CA TRP A 496 -12.60 -7.49 3.39
C TRP A 496 -12.83 -7.27 1.89
N PHE A 497 -12.74 -6.01 1.43
CA PHE A 497 -12.90 -5.66 0.01
C PHE A 497 -11.93 -6.45 -0.86
N SER A 498 -10.64 -6.51 -0.48
CA SER A 498 -9.63 -7.22 -1.28
C SER A 498 -9.92 -8.72 -1.33
N ARG A 499 -10.32 -9.33 -0.21
CA ARG A 499 -10.73 -10.73 -0.15
C ARG A 499 -11.91 -11.01 -1.09
N GLU A 500 -12.98 -10.22 -1.00
CA GLU A 500 -14.15 -10.38 -1.87
C GLU A 500 -13.77 -10.31 -3.36
N VAL A 501 -12.91 -9.36 -3.73
CA VAL A 501 -12.44 -9.24 -5.12
C VAL A 501 -11.60 -10.47 -5.54
N TRP A 502 -10.77 -11.03 -4.66
CA TRP A 502 -10.09 -12.30 -4.95
C TRP A 502 -11.07 -13.46 -5.13
N GLU A 503 -12.13 -13.54 -4.32
CA GLU A 503 -13.19 -14.53 -4.51
C GLU A 503 -13.93 -14.33 -5.85
N LEU A 504 -14.16 -13.08 -6.27
CA LEU A 504 -14.73 -12.80 -7.59
C LEU A 504 -13.82 -13.28 -8.73
N ASN A 505 -12.51 -13.08 -8.59
CA ASN A 505 -11.53 -13.59 -9.55
C ASN A 505 -11.52 -15.12 -9.59
N HIS A 506 -11.48 -15.79 -8.43
CA HIS A 506 -11.59 -17.25 -8.34
C HIS A 506 -12.85 -17.77 -9.07
N ARG A 507 -14.02 -17.17 -8.78
CA ARG A 507 -15.29 -17.52 -9.43
C ARG A 507 -15.25 -17.29 -10.94
N PHE A 508 -14.63 -16.21 -11.41
CA PHE A 508 -14.46 -15.94 -12.83
C PHE A 508 -13.62 -17.03 -13.52
N PHE A 509 -12.44 -17.37 -12.97
CA PHE A 509 -11.56 -18.38 -13.56
C PHE A 509 -12.18 -19.78 -13.54
N HIS A 510 -12.90 -20.11 -12.47
CA HIS A 510 -13.68 -21.35 -12.42
C HIS A 510 -14.78 -21.37 -13.50
N ALA A 511 -15.54 -20.27 -13.66
CA ALA A 511 -16.65 -20.20 -14.62
C ALA A 511 -16.21 -20.27 -16.09
N VAL A 512 -14.98 -19.84 -16.41
CA VAL A 512 -14.42 -19.96 -17.78
C VAL A 512 -13.74 -21.32 -18.02
N GLY A 513 -13.91 -22.28 -17.11
CA GLY A 513 -13.48 -23.68 -17.26
C GLY A 513 -12.19 -24.05 -16.52
N GLY A 514 -11.60 -23.15 -15.73
CA GLY A 514 -10.44 -23.43 -14.87
C GLY A 514 -9.11 -23.71 -15.59
N GLY A 515 -9.10 -23.71 -16.93
CA GLY A 515 -7.92 -24.07 -17.73
C GLY A 515 -6.91 -22.95 -17.94
N LEU A 516 -7.19 -21.72 -17.50
CA LEU A 516 -6.27 -20.60 -17.64
C LEU A 516 -5.19 -20.66 -16.56
N VAL A 517 -3.94 -20.49 -16.99
CA VAL A 517 -2.76 -20.47 -16.10
C VAL A 517 -2.06 -19.10 -16.16
N VAL A 518 -1.11 -18.85 -15.27
CA VAL A 518 -0.38 -17.56 -15.18
C VAL A 518 0.16 -17.09 -16.54
N LYS A 519 0.77 -17.96 -17.35
CA LYS A 519 1.33 -17.60 -18.67
C LYS A 519 0.29 -17.17 -19.73
N ASP A 520 -0.99 -17.37 -19.47
CA ASP A 520 -2.07 -16.94 -20.35
C ASP A 520 -2.55 -15.51 -20.04
N MET A 521 -2.07 -14.90 -18.95
CA MET A 521 -2.46 -13.56 -18.51
C MET A 521 -1.75 -12.45 -19.30
N ALA A 522 -2.11 -11.18 -19.10
CA ALA A 522 -1.35 -10.06 -19.65
C ALA A 522 0.11 -10.02 -19.14
N VAL A 523 1.05 -9.61 -20.00
CA VAL A 523 2.50 -9.69 -19.75
C VAL A 523 2.94 -8.97 -18.46
N GLY A 524 2.34 -7.83 -18.14
CA GLY A 524 2.62 -7.12 -16.89
C GLY A 524 2.26 -7.92 -15.64
N PHE A 525 1.17 -8.70 -15.67
CA PHE A 525 0.75 -9.55 -14.55
C PHE A 525 1.57 -10.84 -14.49
N GLN A 526 1.96 -11.41 -15.63
CA GLN A 526 2.93 -12.51 -15.66
C GLN A 526 4.24 -12.11 -14.97
N ALA A 527 4.74 -10.91 -15.28
CA ALA A 527 5.93 -10.36 -14.67
C ALA A 527 5.76 -10.12 -13.16
N LEU A 528 4.55 -9.80 -12.67
CA LEU A 528 4.28 -9.76 -11.23
C LEU A 528 4.40 -11.15 -10.62
N CYS A 529 3.76 -12.15 -11.22
CA CYS A 529 3.73 -13.52 -10.72
C CYS A 529 5.13 -14.12 -10.64
N GLU A 530 5.94 -13.96 -11.70
CA GLU A 530 7.34 -14.39 -11.70
C GLU A 530 8.16 -13.68 -10.61
N ALA A 531 7.92 -12.38 -10.36
CA ALA A 531 8.60 -11.65 -9.29
C ALA A 531 8.26 -12.19 -7.89
N GLN A 532 7.08 -12.80 -7.71
CA GLN A 532 6.71 -13.50 -6.48
C GLN A 532 7.21 -14.94 -6.41
N GLY A 533 7.72 -15.49 -7.51
CA GLY A 533 8.03 -16.91 -7.63
C GLY A 533 6.79 -17.79 -7.80
N PHE A 534 5.68 -17.26 -8.34
CA PHE A 534 4.58 -18.11 -8.80
C PHE A 534 4.93 -18.77 -10.14
N PRO A 535 4.72 -20.09 -10.30
CA PRO A 535 4.99 -20.79 -11.55
C PRO A 535 4.14 -20.28 -12.72
N ALA A 536 4.71 -20.26 -13.92
CA ALA A 536 4.03 -19.82 -15.13
C ALA A 536 2.87 -20.75 -15.56
N ASP A 537 2.90 -22.01 -15.14
CA ASP A 537 1.89 -23.04 -15.36
C ASP A 537 0.91 -23.19 -14.20
N MET A 538 1.01 -22.35 -13.16
CA MET A 538 0.08 -22.35 -12.04
C MET A 538 -1.34 -22.00 -12.54
N PRO A 539 -2.37 -22.81 -12.23
CA PRO A 539 -3.75 -22.45 -12.51
C PRO A 539 -4.14 -21.14 -11.84
N MET A 540 -4.93 -20.31 -12.53
CA MET A 540 -5.38 -19.04 -11.97
C MET A 540 -6.33 -19.23 -10.79
N THR A 541 -7.05 -20.36 -10.70
CA THR A 541 -7.84 -20.74 -9.52
C THR A 541 -6.93 -20.93 -8.31
N ASP A 542 -5.86 -21.71 -8.45
CA ASP A 542 -4.91 -22.00 -7.37
C ASP A 542 -4.17 -20.72 -6.93
N LEU A 543 -3.86 -19.83 -7.88
CA LEU A 543 -3.31 -18.52 -7.57
C LEU A 543 -4.30 -17.72 -6.72
N CYS A 544 -5.59 -17.67 -7.09
CA CYS A 544 -6.60 -16.97 -6.31
C CYS A 544 -6.76 -17.60 -4.92
N ASP A 545 -6.78 -18.94 -4.82
CA ASP A 545 -6.88 -19.66 -3.55
C ASP A 545 -5.74 -19.31 -2.60
N TRP A 546 -4.50 -19.24 -3.10
CA TRP A 546 -3.36 -18.80 -2.29
C TRP A 546 -3.59 -17.40 -1.69
N HIS A 547 -4.22 -16.50 -2.46
CA HIS A 547 -4.53 -15.15 -1.95
C HIS A 547 -5.69 -15.15 -0.96
N ILE A 548 -6.73 -15.96 -1.20
CA ILE A 548 -7.92 -16.05 -0.33
C ILE A 548 -7.56 -16.66 1.01
N VAL A 549 -6.84 -17.79 1.02
CA VAL A 549 -6.40 -18.50 2.25
C VAL A 549 -5.57 -17.58 3.15
N ALA A 550 -4.73 -16.74 2.57
CA ALA A 550 -3.96 -15.78 3.34
C ALA A 550 -4.87 -14.83 4.16
N PHE A 551 -6.06 -14.46 3.68
CA PHE A 551 -7.02 -13.69 4.47
C PHE A 551 -7.71 -14.53 5.55
N GLU A 552 -8.00 -15.81 5.30
CA GLU A 552 -8.62 -16.70 6.30
C GLU A 552 -7.71 -16.92 7.52
N ASP A 553 -6.39 -17.02 7.30
CA ASP A 553 -5.38 -17.09 8.36
C ASP A 553 -5.28 -15.79 9.19
N MET A 554 -5.86 -14.69 8.70
CA MET A 554 -5.88 -13.37 9.33
C MET A 554 -7.22 -13.06 10.04
N GLU A 555 -8.27 -13.84 9.78
CA GLU A 555 -9.57 -13.64 10.42
C GLU A 555 -9.53 -14.08 11.89
N TYR A 556 -9.47 -13.09 12.78
CA TYR A 556 -9.91 -13.29 14.16
C TYR A 556 -11.44 -13.34 14.14
N ALA A 557 -12.01 -14.45 14.62
CA ALA A 557 -13.44 -14.56 14.88
C ALA A 557 -13.90 -13.31 15.65
N GLU A 558 -14.80 -12.53 15.05
CA GLU A 558 -15.45 -11.40 15.73
C GLU A 558 -15.99 -11.89 17.08
N ALA A 559 -15.57 -11.22 18.16
CA ALA A 559 -16.05 -11.46 19.52
C ALA A 559 -17.32 -10.67 19.80
#